data_AF-A0A1Z4C3K5-F1
#
_entry.id   AF-A0A1Z4C3K5-F1
#
_cell.length_a   1.000
_cell.length_b   1.000
_cell.length_c   1.000
_cell.angle_alpha   90.00
_cell.angle_beta   90.00
_cell.angle_gamma   90.00
#
_symmetry.space_group_name_H-M   'P 1'
#
loop_
_entity.id
_entity.type
_entity.pdbx_description
1 polymer ?
#
loop_
_entity_poly.entity_id
_entity_poly.type
_entity_poly.pdbx_seq_one_letter_code
_entity_poly.pdbx_strand_id
1 'polypeptide(L)'
;MFNPNCEATGNEPMNIYGLYEKPEELDNYEKNILIIPAVAYAYAANQKKEDPDSEIPLEIEEVILKDAISSASYAIVVIKGRWEKGEHIISTNAYASYDYAMNAIQGRWEKGENAMRSAEEHYQLYSQKYL
;
A
#
# COMPACT_ATOMS: atom_id res chain seq x y z
N MET A 1 29.38 -4.85 14.30
CA MET A 1 30.60 -4.07 13.95
C MET A 1 31.05 -4.53 12.56
N PHE A 2 31.88 -3.76 11.84
CA PHE A 2 32.33 -4.14 10.47
C PHE A 2 33.40 -5.23 10.56
N ASN A 3 33.23 -6.36 9.87
CA ASN A 3 34.22 -7.45 9.84
C ASN A 3 35.34 -7.11 8.84
N PRO A 4 36.60 -6.93 9.27
CA PRO A 4 37.69 -6.44 8.42
C PRO A 4 38.31 -7.50 7.48
N ASN A 5 37.86 -8.75 7.49
CA ASN A 5 38.51 -9.85 6.76
C ASN A 5 37.87 -10.21 5.39
N CYS A 6 37.03 -9.35 4.82
CA CYS A 6 36.41 -9.63 3.51
C CYS A 6 37.24 -9.01 2.38
N GLU A 7 38.17 -9.79 1.80
CA GLU A 7 38.88 -9.40 0.58
C GLU A 7 37.91 -9.45 -0.61
N ALA A 8 37.59 -8.28 -1.17
CA ALA A 8 36.73 -8.14 -2.34
C ALA A 8 37.51 -8.48 -3.62
N THR A 9 37.61 -9.77 -3.96
CA THR A 9 38.08 -10.19 -5.29
C THR A 9 36.97 -9.98 -6.30
N GLY A 10 37.20 -9.08 -7.26
CA GLY A 10 36.20 -8.64 -8.22
C GLY A 10 35.67 -9.75 -9.13
N ASN A 11 34.36 -10.00 -9.02
CA ASN A 11 33.40 -10.48 -10.04
C ASN A 11 32.29 -11.40 -9.50
N GLU A 12 32.19 -11.63 -8.19
CA GLU A 12 30.99 -12.23 -7.60
C GLU A 12 29.96 -11.15 -7.23
N PRO A 13 28.66 -11.32 -7.54
CA PRO A 13 27.64 -10.39 -7.07
C PRO A 13 27.70 -10.34 -5.55
N MET A 14 27.92 -9.15 -5.01
CA MET A 14 28.18 -8.93 -3.60
C MET A 14 27.07 -9.58 -2.75
N ASN A 15 27.39 -10.68 -2.08
CA ASN A 15 26.47 -11.33 -1.16
C ASN A 15 26.41 -10.50 0.13
N ILE A 16 25.51 -9.52 0.16
CA ILE A 16 25.32 -8.60 1.28
C ILE A 16 25.04 -9.31 2.61
N TYR A 17 24.51 -10.54 2.58
CA TYR A 17 24.24 -11.33 3.78
C TYR A 17 25.53 -11.75 4.51
N GLY A 18 26.65 -11.90 3.78
CA GLY A 18 27.95 -12.23 4.35
C GLY A 18 28.65 -11.07 5.07
N LEU A 19 28.11 -9.84 5.00
CA LEU A 19 28.72 -8.65 5.59
C LEU A 19 28.26 -8.36 7.03
N TYR A 20 27.30 -9.12 7.55
CA TYR A 20 26.71 -8.89 8.87
C TYR A 20 27.00 -10.05 9.82
N GLU A 21 27.38 -9.73 11.05
CA GLU A 21 27.69 -10.72 12.10
C GLU A 21 26.47 -11.57 12.50
N LYS A 22 25.24 -11.07 12.25
CA LYS A 22 23.96 -11.74 12.53
C LYS A 22 22.95 -11.46 11.41
N PRO A 23 23.02 -12.18 10.28
CA PRO A 23 22.09 -11.98 9.16
C PRO A 23 20.63 -12.31 9.53
N GLU A 24 20.40 -13.12 10.55
CA GLU A 24 19.09 -13.46 11.13
C GLU A 24 18.32 -12.24 11.68
N GLU A 25 19.00 -11.14 12.01
CA GLU A 25 18.35 -9.88 12.41
C GLU A 25 17.80 -9.10 11.19
N LEU A 26 18.24 -9.43 9.97
CA LEU A 26 17.67 -8.93 8.71
C LEU A 26 16.38 -9.67 8.33
N ASP A 27 16.14 -10.88 8.85
CA ASP A 27 14.97 -11.74 8.54
C ASP A 27 13.65 -11.15 9.04
N ASN A 28 13.66 -10.12 9.88
CA ASN A 28 12.45 -9.38 10.25
C ASN A 28 11.79 -8.67 9.04
N TYR A 29 12.44 -8.70 7.85
CA TYR A 29 11.84 -8.31 6.58
C TYR A 29 10.55 -9.09 6.25
N GLU A 30 10.44 -10.35 6.67
CA GLU A 30 9.22 -11.16 6.46
C GLU A 30 8.01 -10.58 7.21
N LYS A 31 8.25 -9.96 8.38
CA LYS A 31 7.20 -9.30 9.17
C LYS A 31 6.88 -7.89 8.68
N ASN A 32 7.59 -7.36 7.67
CA ASN A 32 7.28 -6.05 7.10
C ASN A 32 5.88 -6.01 6.49
N ILE A 33 5.35 -7.13 6.03
CA ILE A 33 3.96 -7.23 5.55
C ILE A 33 2.97 -6.86 6.66
N LEU A 34 3.30 -7.14 7.93
CA LEU A 34 2.45 -6.83 9.08
C LEU A 34 2.66 -5.42 9.66
N ILE A 35 3.60 -4.66 9.10
CA ILE A 35 4.01 -3.36 9.66
C ILE A 35 3.80 -2.25 8.62
N ILE A 36 4.18 -2.48 7.37
CA ILE A 36 4.24 -1.47 6.32
C ILE A 36 3.01 -1.60 5.40
N PRO A 37 2.10 -0.61 5.38
CA PRO A 37 0.86 -0.68 4.59
C PRO A 37 1.09 -0.90 3.09
N ALA A 38 2.12 -0.28 2.51
CA ALA A 38 2.45 -0.46 1.10
C ALA A 38 2.89 -1.90 0.78
N VAL A 39 3.60 -2.56 1.71
CA VAL A 39 4.02 -3.96 1.56
C VAL A 39 2.82 -4.89 1.75
N ALA A 40 1.96 -4.61 2.72
CA ALA A 40 0.70 -5.33 2.93
C ALA A 40 -0.19 -5.30 1.68
N TYR A 41 -0.36 -4.11 1.08
CA TYR A 41 -1.06 -3.93 -0.19
C TYR A 41 -0.41 -4.74 -1.33
N ALA A 42 0.92 -4.64 -1.50
CA ALA A 42 1.63 -5.34 -2.57
C ALA A 42 1.50 -6.86 -2.44
N TYR A 43 1.57 -7.37 -1.22
CA TYR A 43 1.31 -8.78 -0.94
C TYR A 43 -0.10 -9.18 -1.38
N ALA A 44 -1.13 -8.45 -0.96
CA ALA A 44 -2.51 -8.76 -1.32
C ALA A 44 -2.76 -8.71 -2.84
N ALA A 45 -2.17 -7.73 -3.53
CA ALA A 45 -2.25 -7.63 -4.98
C ALA A 45 -1.59 -8.81 -5.71
N ASN A 46 -0.43 -9.26 -5.22
CA ASN A 46 0.25 -10.43 -5.78
C ASN A 46 -0.52 -11.73 -5.52
N GLN A 47 -1.05 -11.92 -4.30
CA GLN A 47 -1.89 -13.07 -3.96
C GLN A 47 -3.09 -13.18 -4.91
N LYS A 48 -3.84 -12.09 -5.10
CA LYS A 48 -4.97 -12.05 -6.05
C LYS A 48 -4.58 -12.25 -7.52
N LYS A 49 -3.32 -11.96 -7.88
CA LYS A 49 -2.80 -12.20 -9.23
C LYS A 49 -2.48 -13.67 -9.45
N GLU A 50 -1.92 -14.33 -8.45
CA GLU A 50 -1.59 -15.76 -8.48
C GLU A 50 -2.85 -16.62 -8.36
N ASP A 51 -3.73 -16.26 -7.44
CA ASP A 51 -5.02 -16.90 -7.20
C ASP A 51 -6.12 -15.84 -6.99
N PRO A 52 -6.94 -15.57 -8.03
CA PRO A 52 -8.03 -14.59 -7.95
C PRO A 52 -9.07 -14.87 -6.86
N ASP A 53 -9.26 -16.14 -6.48
CA ASP A 53 -10.26 -16.55 -5.49
C ASP A 53 -9.65 -16.59 -4.07
N SER A 54 -8.33 -16.41 -3.93
CA SER A 54 -7.65 -16.36 -2.62
C SER A 54 -8.24 -15.29 -1.69
N GLU A 55 -8.47 -15.66 -0.44
CA GLU A 55 -8.89 -14.71 0.59
C GLU A 55 -7.66 -13.98 1.16
N ILE A 56 -7.75 -12.66 1.30
CA ILE A 56 -6.68 -11.88 1.93
C ILE A 56 -6.84 -11.98 3.44
N PRO A 57 -5.79 -12.35 4.19
CA PRO A 57 -5.89 -12.47 5.65
C PRO A 57 -6.27 -11.14 6.32
N LEU A 58 -7.08 -11.23 7.37
CA LEU A 58 -7.60 -10.06 8.09
C LEU A 58 -6.48 -9.16 8.62
N GLU A 59 -5.39 -9.76 9.08
CA GLU A 59 -4.21 -9.07 9.62
C GLU A 59 -3.57 -8.16 8.56
N ILE A 60 -3.61 -8.56 7.28
CA ILE A 60 -3.09 -7.75 6.18
C ILE A 60 -4.00 -6.55 5.95
N GLU A 61 -5.32 -6.75 5.94
CA GLU A 61 -6.27 -5.66 5.80
C GLU A 61 -6.13 -4.62 6.92
N GLU A 62 -5.94 -5.06 8.16
CA GLU A 62 -5.72 -4.18 9.30
C GLU A 62 -4.46 -3.31 9.15
N VAL A 63 -3.44 -3.82 8.48
CA VAL A 63 -2.21 -3.06 8.20
C VAL A 63 -2.43 -2.08 7.07
N ILE A 64 -3.15 -2.47 6.02
CA ILE A 64 -3.54 -1.58 4.92
C ILE A 64 -4.34 -0.39 5.44
N LEU A 65 -5.25 -0.60 6.41
CA LEU A 65 -6.05 0.44 7.05
C LEU A 65 -5.25 1.50 7.81
N LYS A 66 -3.92 1.34 7.96
CA LYS A 66 -3.10 2.38 8.61
C LYS A 66 -2.72 3.50 7.65
N ASP A 67 -2.92 3.33 6.35
CA ASP A 67 -2.55 4.31 5.32
C ASP A 67 -3.66 4.50 4.27
N ALA A 68 -3.97 5.75 3.97
CA ALA A 68 -5.03 6.11 3.05
C ALA A 68 -4.72 5.73 1.60
N ILE A 69 -3.47 5.88 1.16
CA ILE A 69 -3.06 5.59 -0.22
C ILE A 69 -3.11 4.08 -0.47
N SER A 70 -2.56 3.30 0.46
CA SER A 70 -2.60 1.83 0.41
C SER A 70 -4.04 1.32 0.47
N SER A 71 -4.89 1.93 1.30
CA SER A 71 -6.31 1.60 1.39
C SER A 71 -7.07 1.87 0.08
N ALA A 72 -6.84 3.01 -0.56
CA ALA A 72 -7.44 3.32 -1.86
C ALA A 72 -6.95 2.35 -2.95
N SER A 73 -5.64 2.11 -3.01
CA SER A 73 -5.01 1.17 -3.95
C SER A 73 -5.58 -0.25 -3.78
N TYR A 74 -5.74 -0.71 -2.55
CA TYR A 74 -6.33 -2.01 -2.24
C TYR A 74 -7.76 -2.12 -2.78
N ALA A 75 -8.59 -1.11 -2.54
CA ALA A 75 -9.96 -1.11 -3.03
C ALA A 75 -10.05 -1.11 -4.57
N ILE A 76 -9.14 -0.39 -5.23
CA ILE A 76 -9.09 -0.29 -6.70
C ILE A 76 -8.57 -1.58 -7.34
N VAL A 77 -7.49 -2.15 -6.82
CA VAL A 77 -6.74 -3.23 -7.48
C VAL A 77 -7.18 -4.61 -7.01
N VAL A 78 -7.38 -4.78 -5.69
CA VAL A 78 -7.68 -6.08 -5.09
C VAL A 78 -9.20 -6.31 -5.06
N ILE A 79 -9.95 -5.36 -4.48
CA ILE A 79 -11.42 -5.48 -4.38
C ILE A 79 -12.10 -5.12 -5.70
N LYS A 80 -11.50 -4.23 -6.49
CA LYS A 80 -12.05 -3.69 -7.75
C LYS A 80 -13.44 -3.08 -7.55
N GLY A 81 -13.60 -2.36 -6.45
CA GLY A 81 -14.88 -1.81 -6.05
C GLY A 81 -14.84 -1.16 -4.68
N ARG A 82 -16.02 -0.89 -4.14
CA ARG A 82 -16.19 -0.18 -2.87
C ARG A 82 -15.69 -1.02 -1.69
N TRP A 83 -14.80 -0.45 -0.88
CA TRP A 83 -14.32 -1.05 0.35
C TRP A 83 -14.77 -0.25 1.57
N GLU A 84 -15.95 -0.58 2.10
CA GLU A 84 -16.58 0.19 3.18
C GLU A 84 -15.72 0.29 4.45
N LYS A 85 -14.97 -0.78 4.75
CA LYS A 85 -14.04 -0.83 5.89
C LYS A 85 -12.94 0.22 5.77
N GLY A 86 -12.42 0.48 4.57
CA GLY A 86 -11.35 1.44 4.30
C GLY A 86 -11.78 2.89 4.16
N GLU A 87 -13.07 3.15 3.94
CA GLU A 87 -13.57 4.50 3.62
C GLU A 87 -13.19 5.56 4.66
N HIS A 88 -13.20 5.21 5.94
CA HIS A 88 -12.87 6.15 7.01
C HIS A 88 -11.42 6.62 6.93
N ILE A 89 -10.48 5.75 6.54
CA ILE A 89 -9.06 6.07 6.38
C ILE A 89 -8.84 6.81 5.07
N ILE A 90 -9.41 6.32 3.97
CA ILE A 90 -9.28 6.93 2.63
C ILE A 90 -9.74 8.39 2.66
N SER A 91 -10.85 8.67 3.37
CA SER A 91 -11.45 10.00 3.48
C SER A 91 -10.57 11.03 4.22
N THR A 92 -9.46 10.61 4.82
CA THR A 92 -8.52 11.53 5.50
C THR A 92 -7.49 12.15 4.57
N ASN A 93 -7.34 11.62 3.36
CA ASN A 93 -6.35 12.09 2.38
C ASN A 93 -7.03 12.49 1.08
N ALA A 94 -6.72 13.71 0.59
CA ALA A 94 -7.35 14.27 -0.59
C ALA A 94 -7.07 13.46 -1.87
N TYR A 95 -5.82 13.04 -2.07
CA TYR A 95 -5.41 12.26 -3.24
C TYR A 95 -6.04 10.87 -3.23
N ALA A 96 -5.93 10.16 -2.10
CA ALA A 96 -6.55 8.85 -1.94
C ALA A 96 -8.08 8.91 -2.13
N SER A 97 -8.71 9.99 -1.64
CA SER A 97 -10.14 10.20 -1.81
C SER A 97 -10.53 10.38 -3.27
N TYR A 98 -9.81 11.25 -3.98
CA TYR A 98 -10.02 11.50 -5.41
C TYR A 98 -9.87 10.19 -6.20
N ASP A 99 -8.77 9.48 -5.99
CA ASP A 99 -8.46 8.25 -6.72
C ASP A 99 -9.50 7.15 -6.46
N TYR A 100 -9.91 6.98 -5.20
CA TYR A 100 -10.95 6.03 -4.81
C TYR A 100 -12.32 6.37 -5.42
N ALA A 101 -12.74 7.64 -5.40
CA ALA A 101 -14.00 8.05 -5.99
C ALA A 101 -14.02 7.85 -7.52
N MET A 102 -12.88 8.12 -8.17
CA MET A 102 -12.74 7.98 -9.62
C MET A 102 -12.68 6.51 -10.08
N ASN A 103 -11.93 5.67 -9.37
CA ASN A 103 -11.54 4.35 -9.86
C ASN A 103 -12.24 3.19 -9.15
N ALA A 104 -12.54 3.30 -7.85
CA ALA A 104 -13.23 2.25 -7.10
C ALA A 104 -14.75 2.44 -7.06
N ILE A 105 -15.23 3.68 -6.84
CA ILE A 105 -16.67 3.99 -6.80
C ILE A 105 -17.20 4.34 -8.20
N GLN A 106 -16.38 5.02 -9.02
CA GLN A 106 -16.77 5.53 -10.33
C GLN A 106 -18.01 6.45 -10.27
N GLY A 107 -18.09 7.25 -9.21
CA GLY A 107 -19.25 8.08 -8.93
C GLY A 107 -18.99 9.05 -7.77
N ARG A 108 -20.01 9.82 -7.44
CA ARG A 108 -19.94 10.80 -6.36
C ARG A 108 -19.73 10.11 -5.00
N TRP A 109 -18.75 10.55 -4.24
CA TRP A 109 -18.43 10.04 -2.92
C TRP A 109 -18.30 11.16 -1.87
N GLU A 110 -19.42 11.45 -1.21
CA GLU A 110 -19.55 12.58 -0.28
C GLU A 110 -18.57 12.54 0.89
N LYS A 111 -18.23 11.35 1.40
CA LYS A 111 -17.30 11.21 2.52
C LYS A 111 -15.90 11.73 2.19
N GLY A 112 -15.43 11.54 0.95
CA GLY A 112 -14.11 12.00 0.50
C GLY A 112 -14.08 13.47 0.07
N GLU A 113 -15.22 14.07 -0.25
CA GLU A 113 -15.31 15.46 -0.72
C GLU A 113 -14.71 16.45 0.28
N ASN A 114 -14.85 16.19 1.58
CA ASN A 114 -14.30 17.06 2.62
C ASN A 114 -12.77 17.13 2.58
N ALA A 115 -12.07 16.00 2.41
CA ALA A 115 -10.62 16.01 2.26
C ALA A 115 -10.20 16.58 0.91
N MET A 116 -10.91 16.25 -0.18
CA MET A 116 -10.61 16.79 -1.50
C MET A 116 -10.68 18.32 -1.54
N ARG A 117 -11.68 18.94 -0.90
CA ARG A 117 -11.81 20.41 -0.81
C ARG A 117 -10.58 21.09 -0.22
N SER A 118 -9.81 20.41 0.62
CA SER A 118 -8.56 20.95 1.16
C SER A 118 -7.40 20.95 0.16
N ALA A 119 -7.52 20.22 -0.95
CA ALA A 119 -6.58 20.15 -2.05
C ALA A 119 -7.22 20.67 -3.34
N GLU A 120 -7.00 21.95 -3.62
CA GLU A 120 -7.59 22.69 -4.74
C GLU A 120 -7.50 21.94 -6.09
N GLU A 121 -6.36 21.33 -6.40
CA GLU A 121 -6.10 20.73 -7.72
C GLU A 121 -6.99 19.51 -8.03
N HIS A 122 -7.20 18.60 -7.07
CA HIS A 122 -7.97 17.38 -7.30
C HIS A 122 -9.49 17.62 -7.21
N TYR A 123 -9.91 18.58 -6.39
CA TYR A 123 -11.32 18.87 -6.20
C TYR A 123 -11.96 19.49 -7.44
N GLN A 124 -11.25 20.36 -8.16
CA GLN A 124 -11.78 21.03 -9.36
C GLN A 124 -12.17 20.04 -10.47
N LEU A 125 -11.29 19.06 -10.75
CA LEU A 125 -11.55 18.01 -11.73
C LEU A 125 -12.71 17.10 -11.30
N TYR A 126 -12.74 16.75 -10.01
CA TYR A 126 -13.80 15.94 -9.43
C TYR A 126 -15.16 16.65 -9.48
N SER A 127 -15.22 17.93 -9.07
CA SER A 127 -16.46 18.70 -9.03
C SER A 127 -17.04 18.88 -10.41
N GLN A 128 -16.22 19.14 -11.44
CA GLN A 128 -16.72 19.25 -12.81
C GLN A 128 -17.42 17.97 -13.31
N LYS A 129 -17.00 16.81 -12.81
CA LYS A 129 -17.50 15.52 -13.28
C LYS A 129 -18.72 15.03 -12.51
N TYR A 130 -18.82 15.33 -11.20
CA TYR A 130 -19.79 14.70 -10.31
C TYR A 130 -20.63 15.66 -9.45
N LEU A 131 -20.39 16.97 -9.51
CA LEU A 131 -21.17 18.02 -8.82
C LEU A 131 -21.80 18.98 -9.84
#